data_AF-A0A527W3E4-F1
#
_entry.id   AF-A0A527W3E4-F1
#
_cell.length_a   1.000
_cell.length_b   1.000
_cell.length_c   1.000
_cell.angle_alpha   90.00
_cell.angle_beta   90.00
_cell.angle_gamma   90.00
#
_symmetry.space_group_name_H-M   'P 1'
#
loop_
_entity.id
_entity.type
_entity.pdbx_description
1 polymer ?
#
loop_
_entity_poly.entity_id
_entity_poly.type
_entity_poly.pdbx_seq_one_letter_code
_entity_poly.pdbx_strand_id
1 'polypeptide(L)'
;MAKNIAVNGAWTAGTVRVSGWTTDQIQIDTTFTSAVDSATPPNELYLSSTNNVYIVKVSTLYSYPDLGFWSYLGFGDLTLSVFHQERVFGW
;
A
#
# COMPACT_ATOMS: atom_id res chain seq x y z
N MET A 1 9.95 6.81 -7.76
CA MET A 1 10.15 7.76 -6.63
C MET A 1 9.23 7.42 -5.45
N ALA A 2 7.90 7.39 -5.61
CA ALA A 2 6.99 6.94 -4.53
C ALA A 2 7.30 5.52 -4.00
N LYS A 3 7.68 4.58 -4.88
CA LYS A 3 8.12 3.23 -4.46
C LYS A 3 9.37 3.24 -3.56
N ASN A 4 10.28 4.21 -3.71
CA ASN A 4 11.44 4.34 -2.84
C ASN A 4 11.05 4.76 -1.42
N ILE A 5 10.01 5.59 -1.28
CA ILE A 5 9.48 5.96 0.03
C ILE A 5 8.91 4.73 0.74
N ALA A 6 8.20 3.86 0.01
CA ALA A 6 7.65 2.63 0.57
C ALA A 6 8.76 1.67 1.07
N VAL A 7 9.84 1.49 0.30
CA VAL A 7 10.94 0.57 0.65
C VAL A 7 11.90 1.18 1.67
N ASN A 8 12.30 2.45 1.48
CA ASN A 8 13.43 3.08 2.17
C ASN A 8 13.03 4.24 3.09
N GLY A 9 11.77 4.66 3.08
CA GLY A 9 11.33 5.85 3.82
C GLY A 9 11.86 7.19 3.30
N ALA A 10 12.52 7.20 2.14
CA ALA A 10 13.13 8.38 1.54
C ALA A 10 12.88 8.39 0.02
N TRP A 11 12.81 9.58 -0.56
CA TRP A 11 12.47 9.77 -1.98
C TRP A 11 13.53 9.24 -2.96
N THR A 12 14.81 9.43 -2.64
CA THR A 12 15.94 9.03 -3.50
C THR A 12 16.43 7.63 -3.16
N ALA A 13 17.01 7.47 -1.97
CA ALA A 13 17.49 6.23 -1.40
C ALA A 13 17.61 6.41 0.12
N GLY A 14 17.73 5.32 0.86
CA GLY A 14 17.83 5.35 2.31
C GLY A 14 17.99 3.96 2.89
N THR A 15 17.90 3.87 4.22
CA THR A 15 17.90 2.59 4.90
C THR A 15 16.62 1.83 4.57
N VAL A 16 16.78 0.59 4.13
CA VAL A 16 15.67 -0.32 3.90
C VAL A 16 14.85 -0.46 5.20
N ARG A 17 13.54 -0.17 5.14
CA ARG A 17 12.64 -0.27 6.29
C ARG A 17 12.40 -1.74 6.69
N VAL A 18 12.33 -2.62 5.69
CA VAL A 18 12.05 -4.05 5.85
C VAL A 18 13.02 -4.84 4.98
N SER A 19 13.84 -5.68 5.60
CA SER A 19 14.83 -6.49 4.90
C SER A 19 14.18 -7.30 3.76
N GLY A 20 14.80 -7.30 2.58
CA GLY A 20 14.32 -8.03 1.41
C GLY A 20 13.19 -7.36 0.62
N TRP A 21 12.62 -6.23 1.08
CA TRP A 21 11.72 -5.43 0.25
C TRP A 21 12.46 -4.73 -0.88
N THR A 22 11.92 -4.86 -2.08
CA THR A 22 12.43 -4.22 -3.29
C THR A 22 11.34 -3.38 -3.94
N THR A 23 11.73 -2.41 -4.75
CA THR A 23 10.76 -1.55 -5.46
C THR A 23 9.90 -2.30 -6.44
N ASP A 24 10.36 -3.44 -6.95
CA ASP A 24 9.63 -4.23 -7.94
C ASP A 24 8.44 -4.96 -7.31
N GLN A 25 8.53 -5.27 -6.01
CA GLN A 25 7.42 -5.81 -5.22
C GLN A 25 6.38 -4.76 -4.84
N ILE A 26 6.66 -3.46 -5.01
CA ILE A 26 5.72 -2.39 -4.64
C ILE A 26 4.80 -2.08 -5.81
N GLN A 27 3.49 -2.23 -5.58
CA GLN A 27 2.45 -1.72 -6.46
C GLN A 27 1.79 -0.49 -5.83
N ILE A 28 1.55 0.54 -6.64
CA ILE A 28 0.87 1.76 -6.21
C ILE A 28 -0.29 1.99 -7.16
N ASP A 29 -1.50 1.89 -6.63
CA ASP A 29 -2.72 2.14 -7.37
C ASP A 29 -3.38 3.42 -6.84
N THR A 30 -3.93 4.22 -7.75
CA THR A 30 -4.66 5.43 -7.39
C THR A 30 -6.07 5.32 -7.95
N THR A 31 -7.06 5.44 -7.06
CA THR A 31 -8.47 5.53 -7.44
C THR A 31 -9.06 6.79 -6.81
N PHE A 32 -10.30 7.11 -7.16
CA PHE A 32 -11.01 8.24 -6.55
C PHE A 32 -12.46 7.88 -6.25
N THR A 33 -13.01 8.56 -5.27
CA THR A 33 -14.43 8.50 -4.91
C THR A 33 -14.99 9.91 -4.76
N SER A 34 -16.32 10.05 -4.73
CA SER A 34 -16.97 11.32 -4.40
C SER A 34 -16.46 11.84 -3.05
N ALA A 35 -16.22 13.16 -2.97
CA ALA A 35 -15.90 13.84 -1.72
C ALA A 35 -17.12 14.01 -0.79
N VAL A 36 -18.32 13.67 -1.28
CA VAL A 36 -19.53 13.60 -0.46
C VAL A 36 -19.94 12.15 -0.32
N ASP A 37 -20.04 11.67 0.91
CA ASP A 37 -20.73 10.42 1.24
C ASP A 37 -22.20 10.72 1.54
N SER A 38 -23.09 10.16 0.71
CA SER A 38 -24.54 10.31 0.85
C SER A 38 -25.23 9.00 1.27
N ALA A 39 -24.46 7.98 1.70
CA ALA A 39 -25.02 6.67 2.02
C ALA A 39 -25.90 6.68 3.28
N THR A 40 -25.69 7.62 4.21
CA THR A 40 -26.55 7.81 5.40
C THR A 40 -26.58 9.29 5.79
N PRO A 41 -27.76 9.95 5.84
CA PRO A 41 -27.85 11.33 6.31
C PRO A 41 -27.41 11.48 7.79
N PRO A 42 -26.77 12.60 8.17
CA PRO A 42 -26.38 13.72 7.32
C PRO A 42 -25.19 13.38 6.41
N ASN A 43 -25.18 13.93 5.21
CA ASN A 43 -24.07 13.71 4.27
C ASN A 43 -22.73 14.10 4.91
N GLU A 44 -21.73 13.22 4.79
CA GLU A 44 -20.38 13.50 5.22
C GLU A 44 -19.61 14.15 4.06
N LEU A 45 -19.21 15.42 4.23
CA LEU A 45 -18.34 16.11 3.28
C LEU A 45 -16.89 15.92 3.72
N TYR A 46 -16.13 15.19 2.92
CA TYR A 46 -14.68 15.14 3.05
C TYR A 46 -14.10 16.47 2.53
N LEU A 47 -13.31 17.16 3.35
CA LEU A 47 -12.72 18.49 3.09
C LEU A 47 -11.69 18.46 1.94
N SER A 48 -12.14 18.21 0.73
CA SER A 48 -11.35 18.23 -0.51
C SER A 48 -11.54 19.56 -1.24
N SER A 49 -10.49 20.05 -1.91
CA SER A 49 -10.56 21.20 -2.83
C SER A 49 -11.30 20.86 -4.13
N THR A 50 -11.61 19.58 -4.36
CA THR A 50 -12.31 19.07 -5.55
C THR A 50 -13.51 18.21 -5.17
N ASN A 51 -14.34 17.85 -6.15
CA ASN A 51 -15.47 16.93 -5.94
C ASN A 51 -15.05 15.47 -5.66
N ASN A 52 -13.74 15.18 -5.67
CA ASN A 52 -13.20 13.84 -5.49
C ASN A 52 -12.24 13.76 -4.29
N VAL A 53 -12.18 12.57 -3.70
CA VAL A 53 -11.15 12.16 -2.75
C VAL A 53 -10.32 11.09 -3.44
N TYR A 54 -9.01 11.28 -3.50
CA TYR A 54 -8.09 10.29 -4.03
C TYR A 54 -7.75 9.26 -2.97
N ILE A 55 -7.74 7.99 -3.36
CA ILE A 55 -7.33 6.86 -2.54
C ILE A 55 -6.04 6.33 -3.15
N VAL A 56 -4.96 6.39 -2.38
CA VAL A 56 -3.68 5.80 -2.75
C VAL A 56 -3.55 4.48 -2.01
N LYS A 57 -3.44 3.38 -2.77
CA LYS A 57 -3.16 2.06 -2.22
C LYS A 57 -1.71 1.71 -2.54
N VAL A 58 -0.96 1.32 -1.51
CA VAL A 58 0.36 0.73 -1.66
C VAL A 58 0.26 -0.72 -1.22
N SER A 59 0.66 -1.66 -2.08
CA SER A 59 0.71 -3.08 -1.74
C SER A 59 2.05 -3.69 -2.05
N THR A 60 2.37 -4.75 -1.32
CA THR A 60 3.61 -5.51 -1.51
C THR A 60 3.43 -6.98 -1.17
N LEU A 61 4.33 -7.79 -1.73
CA LEU A 61 4.45 -9.21 -1.49
C LEU A 61 5.79 -9.49 -0.82
N TYR A 62 5.78 -10.40 0.15
CA TYR A 62 6.99 -10.88 0.80
C TYR A 62 6.99 -12.40 0.90
N SER A 63 7.96 -13.02 0.25
CA SER A 63 8.12 -14.48 0.23
C SER A 63 9.05 -14.95 1.35
N TYR A 64 8.61 -15.97 2.07
CA TYR A 64 9.42 -16.74 3.01
C TYR A 64 9.79 -18.08 2.36
N PRO A 65 10.97 -18.19 1.72
CA PRO A 65 11.40 -19.42 1.07
C PRO A 65 11.79 -20.52 2.07
N ASP A 66 12.26 -20.14 3.25
CA ASP A 66 12.93 -21.04 4.19
C ASP A 66 12.15 -21.23 5.51
N LEU A 67 10.90 -21.66 5.40
CA LEU A 67 10.11 -22.05 6.57
C LEU A 67 10.39 -23.52 6.90
N GLY A 68 11.37 -23.78 7.77
CA GLY A 68 11.94 -25.12 8.02
C GLY A 68 10.98 -26.32 7.93
N PHE A 69 9.98 -26.41 8.81
CA PHE A 69 9.02 -27.52 8.76
C PHE A 69 8.08 -27.47 7.55
N TRP A 70 7.70 -26.28 7.10
CA TRP A 70 6.84 -26.08 5.93
C TRP A 70 7.50 -26.57 4.65
N SER A 71 8.77 -26.21 4.43
CA SER A 71 9.57 -26.67 3.30
C SER A 71 9.85 -28.17 3.40
N TYR A 72 10.05 -28.72 4.61
CA TYR A 72 10.21 -30.17 4.83
C TYR A 72 8.98 -30.97 4.41
N LEU A 73 7.77 -30.42 4.59
CA LEU A 73 6.53 -31.04 4.13
C LEU A 73 6.29 -30.94 2.61
N GLY A 74 7.20 -30.31 1.87
CA GLY A 74 7.12 -30.17 0.41
C GLY A 74 6.21 -29.03 -0.05
N PHE A 75 5.82 -28.11 0.83
CA PHE A 75 5.11 -26.90 0.42
C PHE A 75 6.08 -25.87 -0.19
N GLY A 76 5.60 -25.11 -1.18
CA GLY A 76 6.35 -23.97 -1.72
C GLY A 76 6.38 -22.77 -0.78
N ASP A 77 7.04 -21.70 -1.22
CA ASP A 77 7.22 -20.45 -0.47
C ASP A 77 5.90 -19.91 0.11
N LEU A 78 5.93 -19.54 1.39
CA LEU A 78 4.83 -18.78 1.98
C LEU A 78 4.96 -17.31 1.55
N THR A 79 4.00 -16.83 0.77
CA THR A 79 3.97 -15.42 0.37
C THR A 79 2.95 -14.66 1.19
N LEU A 80 3.40 -13.64 1.93
CA LEU A 80 2.53 -12.67 2.58
C LEU A 80 2.17 -11.55 1.61
N SER A 81 0.89 -11.20 1.55
CA SER A 81 0.38 -10.04 0.83
C SER A 81 -0.14 -9.01 1.81
N VAL A 82 0.37 -7.78 1.71
CA VAL A 82 -0.04 -6.67 2.58
C VAL A 82 -0.33 -5.44 1.73
N PHE A 83 -1.27 -4.62 2.21
CA PHE A 83 -1.54 -3.33 1.60
C PHE A 83 -1.91 -2.28 2.65
N HIS A 84 -1.64 -1.02 2.32
CA HIS A 84 -2.05 0.16 3.07
C HIS A 84 -2.78 1.11 2.13
N GLN A 85 -3.82 1.78 2.65
CA GLN A 85 -4.60 2.76 1.89
C GLN A 85 -4.67 4.08 2.64
N GLU A 86 -4.41 5.17 1.93
CA GLU A 86 -4.54 6.52 2.45
C GLU A 86 -5.49 7.33 1.55
N ARG A 87 -6.29 8.18 2.19
CA ARG A 87 -7.11 9.18 1.51
C ARG A 87 -6.33 10.49 1.48
N VAL A 88 -6.20 11.08 0.30
CA VAL A 88 -5.51 12.36 0.09
C VAL A 88 -6.56 13.47 -0.02
N PHE A 89 -6.43 14.48 0.84
CA PHE A 89 -7.28 15.66 0.87
C PHE A 89 -6.44 16.91 0.61
N GLY A 90 -6.95 17.83 -0.21
CA GLY A 90 -6.30 19.10 -0.49
C GLY A 90 -5.12 18.97 -1.45
N TRP A 91 -5.36 19.38 -2.70
CA TRP A 91 -4.31 19.76 -3.65
C TRP A 91 -4.52 21.22 -4.04
#